data_AF-R2VKM8-F1
#
_entry.id   AF-R2VKM8-F1
#
_cell.length_a   1.000
_cell.length_b   1.000
_cell.length_c   1.000
_cell.angle_alpha   90.00
_cell.angle_beta   90.00
_cell.angle_gamma   90.00
#
_symmetry.space_group_name_H-M   'P 1'
#
loop_
_entity.id
_entity.type
_entity.pdbx_description
1 polymer ?
#
loop_
_entity_poly.entity_id
_entity_poly.type
_entity_poly.pdbx_seq_one_letter_code
_entity_poly.pdbx_strand_id
1 'polypeptide(L)' 'MDTVKTRKQGNAVMITLASKFDVPAGKTYYISQETDGTILLTPKVEDYFAQAKANEFVDSEDEGVNDFFVESEQLDD' A
#
# COMPACT_ATOMS: atom_id res chain seq x y z
N MET A 1 -22.52 -3.76 -11.54
CA MET A 1 -21.15 -3.50 -12.02
C MET A 1 -21.19 -2.27 -12.90
N ASP A 2 -20.27 -1.33 -12.68
CA ASP A 2 -20.15 -0.15 -13.53
C ASP A 2 -19.19 -0.46 -14.66
N THR A 3 -19.44 0.10 -15.84
CA THR A 3 -18.52 0.03 -16.97
C THR A 3 -17.95 1.42 -17.23
N VAL A 4 -16.66 1.46 -17.57
CA VAL A 4 -15.96 2.69 -17.93
C VAL A 4 -15.12 2.41 -19.15
N LYS A 5 -15.00 3.40 -20.02
CA LYS A 5 -14.13 3.32 -21.19
C LYS A 5 -12.76 3.88 -20.84
N THR A 6 -11.72 3.20 -21.27
CA THR A 6 -10.36 3.73 -21.17
C THR A 6 -10.18 4.94 -22.08
N ARG A 7 -9.23 5.82 -21.72
CA ARG A 7 -8.82 6.96 -22.56
C ARG A 7 -7.32 7.04 -22.70
N LYS A 8 -6.83 7.57 -23.81
CA LYS A 8 -5.42 7.87 -24.02
C LYS A 8 -5.08 9.24 -23.40
N GLN A 9 -4.00 9.30 -22.64
CA GLN A 9 -3.45 10.54 -22.09
C GLN A 9 -1.94 10.53 -22.32
N GLY A 10 -1.47 11.33 -23.29
CA GLY A 10 -0.09 11.25 -23.76
C GLY A 10 0.25 9.85 -24.30
N ASN A 11 1.28 9.21 -23.75
CA ASN A 11 1.69 7.85 -24.08
C ASN A 11 1.06 6.77 -23.16
N ALA A 12 0.12 7.14 -22.29
CA ALA A 12 -0.49 6.24 -21.32
C ALA A 12 -1.98 6.00 -21.61
N VAL A 13 -2.51 4.91 -21.03
CA VAL A 13 -3.93 4.60 -20.96
C VAL A 13 -4.41 4.86 -19.54
N MET A 14 -5.54 5.57 -19.41
CA MET A 14 -6.16 5.90 -18.13
C MET A 14 -7.55 5.29 -18.02
N ILE A 15 -7.89 4.84 -16.82
CA ILE A 15 -9.22 4.38 -16.41
C ILE A 15 -9.78 5.41 -15.45
N THR A 16 -11.03 5.85 -15.67
CA THR A 16 -11.71 6.77 -14.75
C THR A 16 -12.40 5.97 -13.66
N LEU A 17 -12.08 6.25 -12.40
CA LEU A 17 -12.76 5.67 -11.24
C LEU A 17 -13.90 6.61 -10.81
N ALA A 18 -15.09 6.06 -10.63
CA ALA A 18 -16.25 6.82 -10.17
C ALA A 18 -16.05 7.30 -8.72
N SER A 19 -16.59 8.47 -8.37
CA SER A 19 -16.44 9.08 -7.04
C SER A 19 -16.93 8.20 -5.89
N LYS A 20 -17.89 7.30 -6.14
CA LYS A 20 -18.41 6.35 -5.16
C LYS A 20 -17.36 5.38 -4.61
N PHE A 21 -16.21 5.24 -5.27
CA PHE A 21 -15.09 4.42 -4.80
C PHE A 21 -14.12 5.18 -3.88
N ASP A 22 -14.33 6.48 -3.66
CA ASP A 22 -13.57 7.33 -2.74
C ASP A 22 -12.04 7.22 -2.89
N VAL A 23 -11.57 7.10 -4.13
CA VAL A 23 -10.13 7.05 -4.43
C VAL A 23 -9.60 8.49 -4.56
N PRO A 24 -8.75 8.96 -3.63
CA PRO A 24 -8.21 10.31 -3.70
C PRO A 24 -7.20 10.46 -4.84
N ALA A 25 -7.14 11.66 -5.41
CA ALA A 25 -6.12 12.00 -6.39
C ALA A 25 -4.71 11.94 -5.74
N GLY A 26 -3.71 11.51 -6.51
CA GLY A 26 -2.31 11.46 -6.05
C GLY A 26 -1.92 10.21 -5.26
N LYS A 27 -2.84 9.30 -4.97
CA LYS A 27 -2.52 8.04 -4.30
C LYS A 27 -1.78 7.07 -5.24
N THR A 28 -0.71 6.46 -4.75
CA THR A 28 0.12 5.52 -5.51
C THR A 28 -0.36 4.09 -5.29
N TYR A 29 -0.34 3.28 -6.35
CA TYR A 29 -0.75 1.88 -6.34
C TYR A 29 0.33 1.01 -6.99
N TYR A 30 0.50 -0.21 -6.46
CA TYR A 30 1.11 -1.30 -7.20
C TYR A 30 0.09 -1.83 -8.22
N ILE A 31 0.57 -2.17 -9.41
CA ILE A 31 -0.24 -2.74 -10.48
C ILE A 31 0.25 -4.16 -10.78
N SER A 32 -0.68 -5.11 -10.80
CA SER A 32 -0.44 -6.47 -11.30
C SER A 32 -1.51 -6.84 -12.33
N GLN A 33 -1.13 -7.72 -13.26
CA GLN A 33 -2.03 -8.32 -14.23
C GLN A 33 -2.09 -9.81 -13.98
N GLU A 34 -3.30 -10.30 -13.72
CA GLU A 34 -3.57 -11.74 -13.56
C GLU A 34 -3.67 -12.43 -14.93
N THR A 35 -3.63 -13.76 -14.93
CA THR A 35 -3.64 -14.58 -16.16
C THR A 35 -4.92 -14.45 -16.99
N ASP A 36 -6.04 -14.09 -16.36
CA ASP A 36 -7.32 -13.82 -17.01
C ASP A 36 -7.44 -12.40 -17.59
N GLY A 37 -6.38 -11.59 -17.44
CA GLY A 37 -6.34 -10.19 -17.88
C GLY A 37 -6.89 -9.20 -16.85
N THR A 38 -7.29 -9.65 -15.66
CA THR A 38 -7.70 -8.76 -14.56
C THR A 38 -6.53 -7.89 -14.13
N ILE A 39 -6.80 -6.58 -14.00
CA ILE A 39 -5.84 -5.62 -13.46
C ILE A 39 -6.17 -5.37 -11.99
N LEU A 40 -5.24 -5.68 -11.11
CA LEU A 40 -5.35 -5.41 -9.69
C LEU A 40 -4.54 -4.14 -9.34
N LEU A 41 -5.16 -3.25 -8.57
CA LEU A 41 -4.54 -2.04 -8.06
C LEU A 41 -4.49 -2.11 -6.54
N THR A 42 -3.30 -2.32 -5.99
CA THR A 42 -3.08 -2.42 -4.54
C THR A 42 -2.50 -1.11 -4.02
N PRO A 43 -3.14 -0.40 -3.08
CA PRO A 43 -2.63 0.87 -2.60
C PRO A 43 -1.26 0.69 -1.97
N LYS A 44 -0.29 1.53 -2.35
CA LYS A 44 1.00 1.60 -1.66
C LYS A 44 0.78 2.35 -0.35
N VAL A 45 0.77 1.63 0.76
CA VAL A 45 0.73 2.21 2.10
C VAL A 45 2.17 2.53 2.49
N GLU A 46 2.44 3.77 2.90
CA GLU A 46 3.78 4.18 3.33
C GLU A 46 4.14 3.63 4.70
N ASP A 47 3.17 3.62 5.62
CA ASP A 47 3.32 3.06 6.95
C ASP A 47 1.98 2.50 7.45
N TYR A 48 1.93 1.19 7.61
CA TYR A 48 0.74 0.47 8.10
C TYR A 48 0.44 0.75 9.57
N PHE A 49 1.44 1.24 10.32
CA PHE A 49 1.38 1.50 11.75
C PHE A 49 1.33 3.00 12.07
N ALA A 50 1.19 3.88 11.08
CA ALA A 50 1.13 5.33 11.29
C ALA A 50 -0.01 5.77 12.23
N GLN A 51 -1.06 4.95 12.38
CA GLN A 51 -2.18 5.19 13.30
C GLN A 51 -2.19 4.24 14.49
N ALA A 52 -1.18 3.36 14.61
CA ALA A 52 -1.05 2.46 15.73
C ALA A 52 -0.83 3.27 17.02
N LYS A 53 -1.60 2.97 18.05
CA LYS A 53 -1.30 3.45 19.39
C LYS A 53 -0.12 2.66 19.95
N ALA A 54 0.60 3.28 20.89
CA ALA A 54 1.66 2.60 21.63
C ALA A 54 1.10 1.30 22.23
N ASN A 55 1.79 0.19 21.98
CA ASN A 55 1.45 -1.16 22.43
C ASN A 55 0.12 -1.72 21.88
N GLU A 56 -0.43 -1.18 20.78
CA GLU A 56 -1.69 -1.70 20.20
C GLU A 56 -1.55 -3.10 19.58
N PHE A 57 -0.34 -3.42 19.10
CA PHE A 57 -0.03 -4.70 18.47
C PHE A 57 0.96 -5.54 19.28
N VAL A 58 1.20 -5.17 20.54
CA VAL A 58 2.05 -5.91 21.48
C VAL A 58 1.15 -6.86 22.24
N ASP A 59 1.40 -8.16 22.13
CA ASP A 59 0.66 -9.17 22.89
C ASP A 59 1.42 -9.62 24.14
N SER A 60 0.80 -10.50 24.94
CA SER A 60 1.40 -11.00 26.18
C SER A 60 2.63 -11.90 25.94
N GLU A 61 2.83 -12.40 24.71
CA GLU A 61 4.03 -13.15 24.35
C GLU A 61 5.20 -12.21 24.00
N ASP A 62 4.90 -10.95 23.66
CA ASP A 62 5.89 -9.90 23.35
C ASP A 62 6.46 -9.18 24.59
N GLU A 63 5.95 -9.45 25.80
CA GLU A 63 6.33 -8.77 27.06
C GLU A 63 7.84 -8.83 27.38
N GLY A 64 8.59 -9.76 26.79
CA GLY A 64 10.03 -9.94 26.98
C GLY A 64 10.95 -9.32 25.92
N VAL A 65 10.41 -8.73 24.84
CA VAL A 65 11.21 -8.27 23.67
C VAL A 65 11.05 -6.76 23.40
N ASN A 66 10.22 -6.07 24.18
CA ASN A 66 9.88 -4.65 23.99
C ASN A 66 11.07 -3.67 24.10
N ASP A 67 12.20 -4.08 24.67
CA ASP A 67 13.41 -3.25 24.86
C ASP A 67 14.60 -3.68 23.95
N PHE A 68 14.35 -4.47 22.91
CA PHE A 68 15.42 -4.91 22.01
C PHE A 68 15.73 -3.83 20.96
N PHE A 69 16.82 -3.09 21.16
CA PHE A 69 17.37 -2.17 20.16
C PHE A 69 18.37 -2.92 19.28
N VAL A 70 18.09 -3.01 17.98
CA VAL A 70 19.09 -3.47 17.01
C VAL A 70 20.04 -2.30 16.73
N GLU A 71 21.21 -2.31 17.36
CA GLU A 71 22.31 -1.47 16.94
C GLU A 71 22.71 -1.92 15.53
N SER A 72 22.49 -1.08 14.52
CA SER A 72 22.98 -1.37 13.18
C SER A 72 24.51 -1.38 13.24
N GLU A 73 25.13 -2.56 13.20
CA GLU A 73 26.54 -2.66 12.84
C GLU A 73 26.67 -2.07 11.44
N GLN A 74 27.28 -0.88 11.35
CA GLN A 74 27.83 -0.42 10.09
C GLN A 74 28.90 -1.45 9.71
N LEU A 75 28.63 -2.25 8.68
CA LEU A 75 29.66 -3.03 8.02
C LEU A 75 30.65 -2.01 7.43
N ASP A 76 31.78 -1.82 8.11
CA ASP A 76 32.92 -1.11 7.54
C ASP A 76 33.41 -1.91 6.32
N ASP A 77 33.50 -1.22 5.16
CA ASP A 77 33.96 -1.74 3.85
C ASP A 77 35.37 -2.34 3.89
#